data_AF-A0A9X0LY39-F1
#
_entry.id   AF-A0A9X0LY39-F1
#
_cell.length_a   1.000
_cell.length_b   1.000
_cell.length_c   1.000
_cell.angle_alpha   90.00
_cell.angle_beta   90.00
_cell.angle_gamma   90.00
#
_symmetry.space_group_name_H-M   'P 1'
#
loop_
_entity.id
_entity.type
_entity.pdbx_description
1 polymer ?
#
loop_
_entity_poly.entity_id
_entity_poly.type
_entity_poly.pdbx_seq_one_letter_code
_entity_poly.pdbx_strand_id
1 'polypeptide(L)' 'MLKKLGEAFFEYKSLWKQAGVVLILAAILLILPVGSKTYSGVEAIIRPFILAAVSIVFALVTTLTLINALQKAKEEQ' A
#
# COMPACT_ATOMS: atom_id res chain seq x y z
N MET A 1 -18.77 0.05 16.03
CA MET A 1 -18.02 0.22 14.76
C MET A 1 -16.57 0.65 14.94
N LEU A 2 -16.27 1.80 15.57
CA LEU A 2 -14.88 2.30 15.72
C LEU A 2 -13.92 1.34 16.44
N LYS A 3 -14.38 0.67 17.52
CA LYS A 3 -13.57 -0.31 18.28
C LYS A 3 -13.16 -1.53 17.43
N LYS A 4 -14.08 -2.02 16.59
CA LYS A 4 -13.91 -3.17 15.68
C LYS A 4 -13.04 -2.85 14.47
N LEU A 5 -13.17 -1.63 13.93
CA LEU A 5 -12.22 -1.09 12.96
C LEU A 5 -10.82 -1.09 13.58
N GLY A 6 -10.67 -0.58 14.80
CA GLY A 6 -9.41 -0.63 15.54
C GLY A 6 -8.83 -2.05 15.65
N GLU A 7 -9.64 -3.06 15.98
CA GLU A 7 -9.22 -4.46 16.09
C GLU A 7 -8.84 -5.10 14.74
N ALA A 8 -9.62 -4.86 13.68
CA ALA A 8 -9.31 -5.34 12.33
C ALA A 8 -8.03 -4.70 11.77
N PHE A 9 -7.82 -3.41 12.04
CA PHE A 9 -6.56 -2.73 11.74
C PHE A 9 -5.39 -3.30 12.56
N PHE A 10 -5.62 -3.72 13.82
CA PHE A 10 -4.58 -4.30 14.67
C PHE A 10 -4.16 -5.70 14.21
N GLU A 11 -5.10 -6.51 13.73
CA GLU A 11 -4.83 -7.83 13.16
C GLU A 11 -3.97 -7.72 11.90
N TYR A 12 -4.30 -6.76 11.03
CA TYR A 12 -3.52 -6.48 9.84
C TYR A 12 -2.37 -5.50 10.07
N LYS A 13 -2.03 -5.19 11.32
CA LYS A 13 -0.92 -4.28 11.66
C LYS A 13 0.38 -4.69 10.97
N SER A 14 0.62 -6.00 10.83
CA SER A 14 1.77 -6.52 10.08
C SER A 14 1.69 -6.21 8.58
N LEU A 15 0.52 -6.41 7.94
CA LEU A 15 0.32 -6.06 6.53
C LEU A 15 0.40 -4.56 6.29
N TRP A 16 -0.18 -3.74 7.17
CA TRP A 16 -0.05 -2.28 7.11
C TRP A 16 1.39 -1.82 7.30
N LYS A 17 2.17 -2.49 8.16
CA LYS A 17 3.61 -2.23 8.31
C LYS A 17 4.38 -2.59 7.05
N GLN A 18 4.09 -3.73 6.43
CA GLN A 18 4.72 -4.15 5.17
C GLN A 18 4.34 -3.21 4.01
N ALA A 19 3.06 -2.84 3.91
CA ALA A 19 2.56 -1.87 2.94
C ALA A 19 3.22 -0.49 3.12
N GLY A 20 3.41 -0.06 4.38
CA GLY A 20 4.15 1.16 4.72
C GLY A 20 5.60 1.10 4.28
N VAL A 21 6.28 -0.03 4.45
CA VAL A 21 7.66 -0.22 3.95
C VAL A 21 7.71 -0.15 2.42
N VAL A 22 6.75 -0.78 1.73
CA VAL A 22 6.64 -0.72 0.26
C VAL A 22 6.40 0.72 -0.21
N LEU A 23 5.54 1.48 0.48
CA LEU A 23 5.29 2.91 0.21
C LEU A 23 6.56 3.75 0.36
N ILE A 24 7.32 3.56 1.44
CA ILE A 24 8.58 4.28 1.69
C ILE A 24 9.60 3.95 0.60
N LEU A 25 9.78 2.66 0.27
CA LEU A 25 10.70 2.23 -0.79
C LEU A 25 10.32 2.81 -2.14
N ALA A 26 9.03 2.80 -2.49
CA ALA A 26 8.55 3.39 -3.72
C ALA A 26 8.74 4.91 -3.77
N ALA A 27 8.51 5.61 -2.65
CA ALA A 27 8.78 7.04 -2.57
C ALA A 27 10.27 7.36 -2.77
N ILE A 28 11.16 6.57 -2.17
CA ILE A 28 12.61 6.68 -2.37
C ILE A 28 12.95 6.49 -3.86
N LEU A 29 12.40 5.46 -4.51
CA LEU A 29 12.62 5.20 -5.94
C LEU A 29 12.06 6.30 -6.85
N LEU A 30 10.99 6.98 -6.45
CA LEU A 30 10.42 8.11 -7.18
C LEU A 30 11.21 9.42 -6.96
N ILE A 31 11.90 9.58 -5.83
CA ILE A 31 12.64 10.83 -5.53
C ILE A 31 14.09 10.74 -6.01
N LEU A 32 14.67 9.54 -6.04
CA LEU A 32 16.03 9.34 -6.51
C LEU A 32 16.18 9.74 -7.98
N PRO A 33 17.04 10.73 -8.31
CA PRO A 33 17.36 11.03 -9.68
C PRO A 33 18.26 9.91 -10.22
N VAL A 34 17.80 9.19 -11.25
CA VAL A 34 18.61 8.20 -11.96
C VAL A 34 19.49 8.97 -12.95
N GLY A 35 20.55 9.58 -12.40
CA GLY A 35 21.27 10.74 -12.93
C GLY A 35 22.13 10.54 -14.18
N SER A 36 21.59 10.03 -15.29
CA SER A 36 22.25 10.22 -16.59
C SER A 36 21.26 10.52 -17.71
N LYS A 37 21.65 11.42 -18.63
CA LYS A 37 20.87 11.80 -19.83
C LYS A 37 20.46 10.60 -20.69
N THR A 38 21.09 9.44 -20.48
CA THR A 38 20.84 8.17 -21.19
C THR A 38 19.67 7.39 -20.62
N TYR A 39 19.25 7.63 -19.37
CA TYR A 39 18.18 6.88 -18.70
C TYR A 39 16.88 7.66 -18.47
N SER A 40 16.81 8.94 -18.86
CA SER A 40 15.62 9.79 -18.67
C SER A 40 14.34 9.24 -19.31
N GLY A 41 14.45 8.62 -20.49
CA GLY A 41 13.32 7.96 -21.16
C GLY A 41 12.87 6.68 -20.44
N VAL A 42 13.81 5.90 -19.92
CA VAL A 42 13.53 4.68 -19.15
C VAL A 42 12.89 5.02 -17.80
N GLU A 43 13.37 6.08 -17.16
CA GLU A 43 12.84 6.60 -15.90
C GLU A 43 11.38 7.08 -16.06
N ALA A 44 11.06 7.80 -17.14
CA ALA A 44 9.71 8.24 -17.44
C ALA A 44 8.73 7.08 -17.69
N ILE A 45 9.22 5.94 -18.19
CA ILE A 45 8.42 4.73 -18.41
C ILE A 45 8.22 3.97 -17.10
N ILE A 46 9.26 3.81 -16.28
CA ILE A 46 9.24 2.99 -15.05
C ILE A 46 8.43 3.65 -13.93
N ARG A 47 8.50 4.97 -13.78
CA ARG A 47 7.80 5.73 -12.71
C ARG A 47 6.29 5.44 -12.65
N PRO A 48 5.53 5.44 -13.78
CA PRO A 48 4.14 5.00 -13.81
C PRO A 48 3.91 3.57 -13.27
N PHE A 49 4.80 2.62 -13.59
CA PHE A 49 4.66 1.24 -13.09
C PHE A 49 4.89 1.15 -11.59
N ILE A 50 5.83 1.93 -11.04
CA ILE A 50 6.06 2.02 -9.58
C ILE A 50 4.79 2.57 -8.91
N LEU A 51 4.20 3.64 -9.44
CA LEU A 51 2.96 4.21 -8.92
C LEU A 51 1.77 3.23 -9.00
N ALA A 52 1.65 2.50 -10.10
CA ALA A 52 0.63 1.47 -10.27
C ALA A 52 0.79 0.35 -9.23
N ALA A 53 2.01 -0.16 -9.04
CA ALA A 53 2.30 -1.21 -8.06
C ALA A 53 1.95 -0.78 -6.63
N VAL A 54 2.34 0.44 -6.22
CA VAL A 54 1.99 1.01 -4.92
C VAL A 54 0.47 1.11 -4.74
N SER A 55 -0.22 1.61 -5.76
CA SER A 55 -1.68 1.79 -5.72
C SER A 55 -2.39 0.45 -5.55
N ILE A 56 -1.93 -0.59 -6.24
CA ILE A 56 -2.46 -1.96 -6.12
C ILE A 56 -2.24 -2.52 -4.72
N VAL A 57 -1.01 -2.43 -4.17
CA VAL A 57 -0.70 -2.91 -2.82
C VAL A 57 -1.56 -2.22 -1.78
N PHE A 58 -1.70 -0.89 -1.88
CA PHE A 58 -2.53 -0.11 -0.97
C PHE A 58 -4.01 -0.50 -1.05
N ALA A 59 -4.55 -0.65 -2.27
CA ALA A 59 -5.93 -1.07 -2.49
C ALA A 59 -6.21 -2.47 -1.92
N LEU A 60 -5.28 -3.42 -2.11
CA LEU A 60 -5.41 -4.79 -1.59
C LEU A 60 -5.43 -4.80 -0.06
N VAL A 61 -4.47 -4.14 0.58
CA VAL A 61 -4.37 -4.09 2.04
C VAL A 61 -5.61 -3.42 2.65
N THR A 62 -6.08 -2.34 2.04
CA THR A 62 -7.32 -1.65 2.45
C THR A 62 -8.53 -2.57 2.30
N THR A 63 -8.67 -3.24 1.15
CA THR A 63 -9.80 -4.15 0.87
C THR A 63 -9.84 -5.31 1.85
N LEU A 64 -8.70 -5.96 2.11
CA LEU A 64 -8.60 -7.06 3.08
C LEU A 64 -8.97 -6.60 4.50
N THR A 65 -8.49 -5.42 4.89
CA THR A 65 -8.83 -4.82 6.20
C THR A 65 -10.32 -4.55 6.30
N LEU A 66 -10.94 -4.02 5.24
CA LEU A 66 -12.36 -3.70 5.20
C LEU A 66 -13.24 -4.95 5.23
N ILE A 67 -12.90 -5.99 4.45
CA ILE A 67 -13.61 -7.27 4.44
C ILE A 67 -13.60 -7.89 5.83
N ASN A 68 -12.46 -7.93 6.49
CA ASN A 68 -12.36 -8.49 7.85
C ASN A 68 -13.15 -7.66 8.87
N ALA A 69 -13.09 -6.33 8.77
CA ALA A 69 -13.88 -5.46 9.63
C ALA A 69 -15.39 -5.69 9.45
N LEU A 70 -15.85 -5.91 8.21
CA LEU A 70 -17.24 -6.23 7.90
C LEU A 70 -17.64 -7.62 8.36
N GLN A 71 -16.78 -8.64 8.19
CA GLN A 71 -17.02 -10.00 8.70
C GLN A 71 -17.19 -10.00 10.22
N LYS A 72 -16.27 -9.34 10.95
CA LYS A 72 -16.35 -9.21 12.41
C LYS A 72 -17.54 -8.41 12.92
N ALA A 73 -18.09 -7.52 12.09
CA ALA A 73 -19.32 -6.81 12.42
C ALA A 73 -20.57 -7.67 12.21
N LYS A 74 -20.50 -8.68 11.31
CA LYS A 74 -21.60 -9.57 10.98
C LYS A 74 -21.70 -10.79 11.90
N GLU A 75 -20.58 -11.30 12.41
CA GLU A 75 -20.55 -12.45 13.34
C GLU A 75 -21.12 -12.14 14.74
N GLU A 76 -21.32 -10.87 15.09
CA GLU A 76 -21.86 -10.44 16.38
C GLU A 76 -23.36 -10.07 16.35
N GLN A 77 -24.01 -10.12 15.19
CA GLN A 77 -25.47 -10.02 15.04
C GLN A 77 -26.11 -11.41 15.08
#